data_AF-A0A1I2XPX4-F1
#
_entry.id   AF-A0A1I2XPX4-F1
#
_cell.length_a   1.000
_cell.length_b   1.000
_cell.length_c   1.000
_cell.angle_alpha   90.00
_cell.angle_beta   90.00
_cell.angle_gamma   90.00
#
_symmetry.space_group_name_H-M   'P 1'
#
loop_
_entity.id
_entity.type
_entity.pdbx_description
1 polymer ?
#
loop_
_entity_poly.entity_id
_entity_poly.type
_entity_poly.pdbx_seq_one_letter_code
_entity_poly.pdbx_strand_id
1 'polypeptide(L)'
;MNSEPAPITLCVSQKSVYDMDDMKVQLDKRGWVKNVSKTLPVDRIDAESIGLVFFRQNGPQMFCDAVENALRNQSEFRSWYFTIIDALAGKQMVNVCPVSRNRWCEIDIAADLAIAEELFGEMAVRQNCSQTPA
;
A
#
# COMPACT_ATOMS: atom_id res chain seq x y z
N MET A 1 5.90 -2.34 12.64
CA MET A 1 4.82 -2.98 11.87
C MET A 1 4.96 -4.50 12.02
N ASN A 2 3.93 -5.20 12.50
CA ASN A 2 3.94 -6.65 12.60
C ASN A 2 3.54 -7.23 11.23
N SER A 3 4.53 -7.55 10.41
CA SER A 3 4.36 -8.21 9.11
C SER A 3 5.41 -9.28 8.92
N GLU A 4 5.14 -10.25 8.05
CA GLU A 4 6.11 -11.28 7.68
C GLU A 4 7.44 -10.65 7.21
N PRO A 5 8.60 -11.24 7.57
CA PRO A 5 9.88 -10.73 7.13
C PRO A 5 10.01 -10.75 5.60
N ALA A 6 10.23 -9.58 5.02
CA ALA A 6 10.55 -9.39 3.61
C ALA A 6 11.39 -8.12 3.45
N PRO A 7 12.22 -8.01 2.38
CA PRO A 7 12.97 -6.79 2.10
C PRO A 7 12.05 -5.58 1.94
N ILE A 8 10.92 -5.77 1.27
CA ILE A 8 9.90 -4.75 1.04
C ILE A 8 8.54 -5.33 1.45
N THR A 9 7.77 -4.55 2.21
CA THR A 9 6.39 -4.87 2.58
C THR A 9 5.48 -3.75 2.10
N LEU A 10 4.53 -4.07 1.23
CA LEU A 10 3.49 -3.16 0.75
C LEU A 10 2.28 -3.24 1.69
N CYS A 11 1.82 -2.11 2.20
CA CYS A 11 0.59 -2.07 2.97
C CYS A 11 -0.61 -2.08 2.02
N VAL A 12 -1.58 -2.93 2.31
CA VAL A 12 -2.73 -3.15 1.42
C VAL A 12 -4.05 -3.14 2.18
N SER A 13 -5.13 -2.78 1.47
CA SER A 13 -6.49 -2.72 2.01
C SER A 13 -7.48 -3.39 1.06
N GLN A 14 -8.49 -4.11 1.58
CA GLN A 14 -9.46 -4.87 0.78
C GLN A 14 -10.83 -4.19 0.76
N LYS A 15 -11.43 -3.99 -0.43
CA LYS A 15 -12.80 -3.43 -0.59
C LYS A 15 -13.69 -4.36 -1.39
N SER A 16 -14.99 -4.10 -1.27
CA SER A 16 -16.01 -4.67 -2.13
C SER A 16 -15.97 -4.14 -3.57
N VAL A 17 -15.56 -2.89 -3.79
CA VAL A 17 -15.57 -2.24 -5.11
C VAL A 17 -14.29 -1.45 -5.31
N TYR A 18 -13.61 -1.70 -6.44
CA TYR A 18 -12.40 -0.99 -6.88
C TYR A 18 -12.72 -0.04 -8.04
N ASP A 19 -12.27 1.20 -7.95
CA ASP A 19 -12.44 2.22 -8.97
C ASP A 19 -11.17 2.40 -9.82
N MET A 20 -11.17 3.37 -10.72
CA MET A 20 -10.06 3.58 -11.65
C MET A 20 -8.84 4.25 -11.03
N ASP A 21 -9.01 4.93 -9.89
CA ASP A 21 -7.92 5.65 -9.25
C ASP A 21 -7.07 4.72 -8.40
N ASP A 22 -7.68 3.65 -7.90
CA ASP A 22 -7.01 2.62 -7.10
C ASP A 22 -5.77 2.03 -7.75
N MET A 23 -4.71 2.01 -6.94
CA MET A 23 -3.55 1.18 -7.22
C MET A 23 -3.83 -0.26 -6.81
N LYS A 24 -4.27 -1.08 -7.77
CA LYS A 24 -4.70 -2.46 -7.53
C LYS A 24 -3.49 -3.37 -7.36
N VAL A 25 -3.62 -4.33 -6.46
CA VAL A 25 -2.60 -5.31 -6.13
C VAL A 25 -3.15 -6.71 -6.43
N GLN A 26 -2.36 -7.48 -7.18
CA GLN A 26 -2.55 -8.92 -7.35
C GLN A 26 -1.55 -9.67 -6.48
N LEU A 27 -2.00 -10.73 -5.81
CA LEU A 27 -1.16 -11.66 -5.06
C LEU A 27 -0.88 -12.93 -5.87
N ASP A 28 0.27 -13.55 -5.62
CA ASP A 28 0.57 -14.90 -6.10
C ASP A 28 -0.03 -15.97 -5.17
N LYS A 29 0.14 -17.24 -5.54
CA LYS A 29 -0.36 -18.39 -4.76
C LYS A 29 0.26 -18.50 -3.36
N ARG A 30 1.36 -17.80 -3.09
CA ARG A 30 2.07 -17.77 -1.80
C ARG A 30 1.71 -16.54 -0.98
N GLY A 31 0.82 -15.66 -1.50
CA GLY A 31 0.44 -14.42 -0.86
C GLY A 31 1.43 -13.26 -1.05
N TRP A 32 2.41 -13.41 -1.94
CA TRP A 32 3.36 -12.32 -2.26
C TRP A 32 2.77 -11.41 -3.33
N VAL A 33 3.23 -10.15 -3.37
CA VAL A 33 2.81 -9.25 -4.44
C VAL A 33 3.30 -9.81 -5.77
N LYS A 34 2.37 -9.97 -6.70
CA LYS A 34 2.65 -10.39 -8.08
C LYS A 34 2.59 -9.21 -9.04
N ASN A 35 1.56 -8.37 -8.93
CA ASN A 35 1.40 -7.18 -9.75
C ASN A 35 0.84 -6.00 -8.96
N VAL A 36 1.23 -4.79 -9.35
CA VAL A 36 0.72 -3.52 -8.83
C VAL A 36 0.43 -2.58 -10.02
N SER A 37 -0.84 -2.27 -10.28
CA SER A 37 -1.22 -1.41 -11.42
C SER A 37 -2.64 -0.85 -11.28
N LYS A 38 -2.89 0.33 -11.87
CA LYS A 38 -4.26 0.87 -12.01
C LYS A 38 -5.13 0.06 -12.97
N THR A 39 -4.53 -0.68 -13.90
CA THR A 39 -5.20 -1.34 -15.04
C THR A 39 -5.36 -2.86 -14.87
N LEU A 40 -5.27 -3.38 -13.65
CA LEU A 40 -5.54 -4.80 -13.41
C LEU A 40 -7.01 -5.14 -13.72
N PRO A 41 -7.27 -6.23 -14.46
CA PRO A 41 -8.61 -6.81 -14.62
C PRO A 41 -9.27 -7.12 -13.28
N VAL A 42 -10.58 -6.94 -13.18
CA VAL A 42 -11.35 -7.11 -11.93
C VAL A 42 -11.18 -8.49 -11.30
N ASP A 43 -11.06 -9.54 -12.11
CA ASP A 43 -10.83 -10.93 -11.68
C ASP A 43 -9.42 -11.19 -11.11
N ARG A 44 -8.55 -10.17 -11.11
CA ARG A 44 -7.15 -10.26 -10.65
C ARG A 44 -6.83 -9.29 -9.51
N ILE A 45 -7.84 -8.60 -8.97
CA ILE A 45 -7.65 -7.65 -7.87
C ILE A 45 -7.86 -8.38 -6.56
N ASP A 46 -6.83 -8.40 -5.72
CA ASP A 46 -6.90 -8.96 -4.36
C ASP A 46 -6.98 -7.87 -3.28
N ALA A 47 -6.39 -6.70 -3.57
CA ALA A 47 -6.34 -5.55 -2.66
C ALA A 47 -6.02 -4.24 -3.41
N GLU A 48 -6.06 -3.11 -2.71
CA GLU A 48 -5.45 -1.83 -3.11
C GLU A 48 -4.18 -1.58 -2.29
N SER A 49 -3.19 -0.93 -2.89
CA SER A 49 -2.08 -0.34 -2.14
C SER A 49 -2.54 0.95 -1.46
N ILE A 50 -2.15 1.14 -0.21
CA ILE A 50 -2.51 2.33 0.59
C ILE A 50 -1.41 3.40 0.62
N GLY A 51 -0.43 3.30 -0.29
CA GLY A 51 0.72 4.22 -0.35
C GLY A 51 1.75 4.09 0.77
N LEU A 52 1.58 3.15 1.71
CA LEU A 52 2.55 2.89 2.79
C LEU A 52 3.43 1.67 2.47
N VAL A 53 4.75 1.86 2.52
CA VAL A 53 5.73 0.80 2.27
C VAL A 53 6.74 0.74 3.42
N PHE A 54 7.01 -0.48 3.89
CA PHE A 54 7.98 -0.74 4.94
C PHE A 54 9.17 -1.52 4.39
N PHE A 55 10.38 -1.01 4.63
CA PHE A 55 11.62 -1.59 4.15
C PHE A 55 12.41 -2.21 5.30
N ARG A 56 13.02 -3.39 5.07
CA ARG A 56 13.92 -4.06 6.03
C ARG A 56 15.20 -4.51 5.33
N GLN A 57 16.28 -4.65 6.10
CA GLN A 57 17.56 -5.19 5.62
C GLN A 57 18.02 -4.45 4.35
N ASN A 58 18.26 -5.18 3.25
CA ASN A 58 18.72 -4.62 1.98
C ASN A 58 17.59 -4.03 1.12
N GLY A 59 16.34 -4.07 1.59
CA GLY A 59 15.18 -3.51 0.89
C GLY A 59 15.32 -2.05 0.45
N PRO A 60 15.82 -1.13 1.29
CA PRO A 60 16.06 0.25 0.89
C PRO A 60 17.04 0.34 -0.30
N GLN A 61 18.18 -0.38 -0.24
CA GLN A 61 19.17 -0.36 -1.31
C GLN A 61 18.60 -0.92 -2.61
N MET A 62 17.89 -2.06 -2.56
CA MET A 62 17.25 -2.66 -3.73
C MET A 62 16.22 -1.72 -4.38
N PHE A 63 15.47 -0.96 -3.57
CA PHE A 63 14.53 0.03 -4.07
C PHE A 63 15.27 1.21 -4.72
N CYS A 64 16.30 1.76 -4.08
CA CYS A 64 17.13 2.81 -4.67
C CYS A 64 17.75 2.39 -6.00
N ASP A 65 18.34 1.19 -6.07
CA ASP A 65 18.92 0.65 -7.31
C ASP A 65 17.85 0.54 -8.41
N ALA A 66 16.63 0.12 -8.07
CA ALA A 66 15.52 0.04 -9.01
C ALA A 66 15.06 1.42 -9.50
N VAL A 67 15.00 2.42 -8.61
CA VAL A 67 14.74 3.83 -8.96
C VAL A 67 15.79 4.35 -9.94
N GLU A 68 17.08 4.18 -9.62
CA GLU A 68 18.18 4.64 -10.47
C GLU A 68 18.15 3.98 -11.85
N ASN A 69 17.91 2.67 -11.89
CA ASN A 69 17.78 1.94 -13.15
C ASN A 69 16.57 2.41 -13.98
N ALA A 70 15.44 2.70 -13.33
CA ALA A 70 14.26 3.24 -13.99
C ALA A 70 14.57 4.63 -14.61
N LEU A 71 15.21 5.53 -13.85
CA LEU A 71 15.55 6.88 -14.31
C LEU A 71 16.52 6.92 -15.49
N ARG A 72 17.38 5.91 -15.64
CA ARG A 72 18.32 5.81 -16.78
C ARG A 72 17.64 5.44 -18.10
N ASN A 73 16.47 4.80 -18.05
CA ASN A 73 15.73 4.30 -19.21
C ASN A 73 14.50 5.18 -19.51
N GLN A 74 14.72 6.47 -19.81
CA GLN A 74 13.75 7.58 -19.85
C GLN A 74 12.58 7.49 -20.86
N SER A 75 12.24 6.34 -21.43
CA SER A 75 11.26 6.31 -22.52
C SER A 75 9.79 6.44 -22.09
N GLU A 76 9.42 6.13 -20.84
CA GLU A 76 8.00 6.09 -20.45
C GLU A 76 7.77 6.41 -18.97
N PHE A 77 7.52 7.67 -18.60
CA PHE A 77 7.20 7.93 -17.20
C PHE A 77 6.14 8.99 -16.95
N ARG A 78 4.92 8.50 -16.71
CA ARG A 78 3.93 9.16 -15.85
C ARG A 78 3.68 8.41 -14.52
N SER A 79 4.40 7.32 -14.23
CA SER A 79 4.12 6.47 -13.05
C SER A 79 5.37 5.77 -12.48
N TRP A 80 6.37 6.52 -12.02
CA TRP A 80 7.64 5.96 -11.53
C TRP A 80 7.49 4.97 -10.36
N TYR A 81 6.73 5.36 -9.33
CA TYR A 81 6.77 4.67 -8.04
C TYR A 81 6.19 3.25 -8.11
N PHE A 82 5.02 3.08 -8.71
CA PHE A 82 4.35 1.79 -8.77
C PHE A 82 4.97 0.84 -9.78
N THR A 83 5.50 1.34 -10.90
CA THR A 83 6.28 0.51 -11.84
C THR A 83 7.52 -0.08 -11.16
N ILE A 84 8.15 0.65 -10.24
CA ILE A 84 9.30 0.13 -9.48
C ILE A 84 8.86 -0.97 -8.51
N ILE A 85 7.77 -0.75 -7.77
CA ILE A 85 7.24 -1.78 -6.84
C ILE A 85 6.78 -3.02 -7.61
N ASP A 86 6.10 -2.87 -8.76
CA ASP A 86 5.69 -3.98 -9.63
C ASP A 86 6.90 -4.74 -10.18
N ALA A 87 7.94 -4.05 -10.64
CA ALA A 87 9.18 -4.67 -11.11
C ALA A 87 9.92 -5.44 -10.00
N LEU A 88 9.91 -4.93 -8.77
CA LEU A 88 10.48 -5.61 -7.60
C LEU A 88 9.61 -6.79 -7.14
N ALA A 89 8.28 -6.67 -7.27
CA ALA A 89 7.34 -7.75 -7.02
C ALA A 89 7.58 -8.94 -7.97
N GLY A 90 7.84 -8.68 -9.26
CA GLY A 90 8.23 -9.70 -10.24
C GLY A 90 9.50 -10.49 -9.88
N LYS A 91 10.35 -9.96 -8.99
CA LYS A 91 11.54 -10.62 -8.44
C LYS A 91 11.29 -11.33 -7.11
N GLN A 92 10.03 -11.45 -6.67
CA GLN A 92 9.64 -11.98 -5.36
C GLN A 92 10.30 -11.25 -4.18
N MET A 93 10.39 -9.92 -4.25
CA MET A 93 11.00 -9.09 -3.19
C MET A 93 9.98 -8.37 -2.30
N VAL A 94 8.71 -8.37 -2.71
CA VAL A 94 7.65 -7.57 -2.10
C VAL A 94 6.58 -8.49 -1.48
N ASN A 95 6.46 -8.43 -0.17
CA ASN A 95 5.37 -9.08 0.58
C ASN A 95 4.28 -8.04 0.91
N VAL A 96 3.16 -8.46 1.47
CA VAL A 96 2.06 -7.58 1.88
C VAL A 96 1.88 -7.52 3.39
N CYS A 97 1.32 -6.42 3.87
CA CYS A 97 0.75 -6.33 5.20
C CYS A 97 -0.66 -5.74 5.10
N PRO A 98 -1.70 -6.50 5.48
CA PRO A 98 -3.06 -6.00 5.43
C PRO A 98 -3.28 -4.93 6.51
N VAL A 99 -3.94 -3.85 6.12
CA VAL A 99 -4.38 -2.76 7.00
C VAL A 99 -5.90 -2.67 6.91
N SER A 100 -6.56 -2.69 8.07
CA SER A 100 -8.01 -2.56 8.15
C SER A 100 -8.47 -1.21 7.61
N ARG A 101 -9.55 -1.20 6.81
CA ARG A 101 -10.11 0.02 6.21
C ARG A 101 -10.42 1.14 7.19
N ASN A 102 -10.78 0.80 8.42
CA ASN A 102 -11.11 1.76 9.46
C ASN A 102 -9.88 2.39 10.16
N ARG A 103 -8.67 2.18 9.62
CA ARG A 103 -7.42 2.68 10.20
C ARG A 103 -6.68 3.67 9.30
N TRP A 104 -7.21 3.93 8.11
CA TRP A 104 -6.54 4.77 7.12
C TRP A 104 -7.57 5.35 6.13
N CYS A 105 -7.24 6.50 5.53
CA CYS A 105 -7.88 7.05 4.35
C CYS A 105 -6.89 8.00 3.65
N GLU A 106 -7.07 8.24 2.36
CA GLU A 106 -6.34 9.27 1.61
C GLU A 106 -7.02 10.63 1.80
N ILE A 107 -6.26 11.70 1.63
CA ILE A 107 -6.78 13.07 1.64
C ILE A 107 -6.15 13.80 0.45
N ASP A 108 -6.85 13.80 -0.68
CA ASP A 108 -6.40 14.43 -1.92
C ASP A 108 -7.13 15.74 -2.19
N ILE A 109 -8.41 15.80 -1.81
CA ILE A 109 -9.26 16.98 -1.92
C ILE A 109 -9.87 17.39 -0.58
N ALA A 110 -10.35 18.63 -0.49
CA ALA A 110 -10.91 19.16 0.76
C ALA A 110 -12.09 18.33 1.30
N ALA A 111 -12.86 17.66 0.44
CA ALA A 111 -13.97 16.80 0.85
C ALA A 111 -13.51 15.55 1.63
N ASP A 112 -12.31 15.04 1.35
CA ASP A 112 -11.79 13.83 2.00
C ASP A 112 -11.50 14.06 3.49
N LEU A 113 -11.23 15.31 3.88
CA LEU A 113 -11.01 15.68 5.28
C LEU A 113 -12.25 15.37 6.14
N ALA A 114 -13.46 15.66 5.65
CA ALA A 114 -14.69 15.37 6.38
C ALA A 114 -14.90 13.86 6.56
N ILE A 115 -14.53 13.07 5.54
CA ILE A 115 -14.56 11.59 5.60
C ILE A 115 -13.56 11.09 6.64
N ALA A 116 -12.35 11.66 6.68
CA ALA A 116 -11.34 11.33 7.68
C ALA A 116 -11.82 11.67 9.10
N GLU A 117 -12.42 12.85 9.29
CA GLU A 117 -12.98 13.28 10.57
C GLU A 117 -14.08 12.32 11.06
N GLU A 118 -14.98 11.88 10.17
CA GLU A 118 -15.99 10.88 10.52
C GLU A 118 -15.35 9.53 10.88
N LEU A 119 -14.40 9.07 10.06
CA LEU A 119 -13.73 7.78 10.24
C LEU A 119 -12.95 7.70 11.56
N PHE A 120 -12.30 8.79 11.96
CA PHE A 120 -11.43 8.84 13.13
C PHE A 120 -12.06 9.54 14.35
N GLY A 121 -13.20 10.21 14.21
CA GLY A 121 -13.85 10.97 15.29
C GLY A 121 -14.18 10.12 16.52
N GLU A 122 -14.54 8.85 16.35
CA GLU A 122 -14.82 7.93 17.45
C GLU A 122 -13.55 7.35 18.13
N MET A 123 -12.41 7.37 17.46
CA MET A 123 -11.15 6.84 18.01
C MET A 123 -10.63 7.70 19.16
N ALA A 124 -10.92 9.01 19.14
CA ALA A 124 -10.60 9.92 20.24
C ALA A 124 -11.42 9.63 21.51
N VAL A 125 -12.65 9.12 21.38
CA VAL A 125 -13.54 8.85 22.53
C VAL A 125 -13.11 7.57 23.28
N ARG A 126 -12.61 6.56 22.57
CA ARG A 126 -12.21 5.27 23.18
C ARG A 126 -10.89 5.33 23.97
N GLN A 127 -10.02 6.32 23.72
CA GLN A 127 -8.79 6.50 24.51
C GLN A 127 -9.05 7.16 25.87
N ASN A 128 -10.13 7.93 26.02
CA ASN A 128 -10.46 8.62 27.28
C ASN A 128 -11.23 7.75 28.30
N CYS A 129 -11.76 6.59 27.91
CA CYS A 129 -12.47 5.69 28.82
C CYS A 129 -11.55 4.66 29.52
N SER A 130 -10.24 4.69 29.25
CA SER A 130 -9.27 3.72 29.78
C SER A 130 -8.47 4.23 30.99
N GLN A 131 -8.79 5.40 31.56
CA GLN A 131 -8.16 5.90 32.78
C GLN A 131 -9.19 6.07 33.89
N THR A 132 -9.45 4.98 34.63
CA THR A 132 -10.04 5.06 35.97
C THR A 132 -8.88 4.92 36.97
N PRO A 133 -8.61 5.90 37.85
CA PRO A 133 -7.59 5.75 38.86
C PRO A 133 -8.08 4.81 39.98
N ALA A 134 -7.16 3.97 40.46
CA ALA A 134 -7.27 3.24 41.72
C ALA A 134 -6.86 4.14 42.89
#